data_AF-A0A7I6GXF5-F1
#
_entry.id   AF-A0A7I6GXF5-F1
#
_cell.length_a   1.000
_cell.length_b   1.000
_cell.length_c   1.000
_cell.angle_alpha   90.00
_cell.angle_beta   90.00
_cell.angle_gamma   90.00
#
_symmetry.space_group_name_H-M   'P 1'
#
loop_
_entity.id
_entity.type
_entity.pdbx_description
1 polymer ?
#
loop_
_entity_poly.entity_id
_entity_poly.type
_entity_poly.pdbx_seq_one_letter_code
_entity_poly.pdbx_strand_id
1 'polypeptide(L)'
;KSSIADESIADVIPKGIKDIYKIKNSIRKNNKKTKKMSYKEYIASKLVTVHKIEKPKITKILKISNNEKTYVNALRNLKLAIETYKEKYKIEDISNHFIKEFKNKYSKKIWMMNGKTDKVNDFNEIWETRFKKAILNKSLKESHHNEYLKDKKNITNYDKRIRVIFDNHKGLKKISKIKIN
;
A
#
# COMPACT_ATOMS: atom_id res chain seq x y z
N LYS A 1 -58.88 -50.32 22.21
CA LYS A 1 -59.42 -50.51 20.84
C LYS A 1 -59.65 -49.14 20.22
N SER A 2 -58.80 -48.74 19.27
CA SER A 2 -59.18 -48.15 17.97
C SER A 2 -57.89 -47.66 17.30
N SER A 3 -57.48 -48.40 16.28
CA SER A 3 -56.34 -48.13 15.41
C SER A 3 -56.87 -47.28 14.26
N ILE A 4 -56.49 -46.01 14.20
CA ILE A 4 -56.71 -45.18 13.01
C ILE A 4 -55.49 -45.42 12.13
N ALA A 5 -55.71 -46.16 11.05
CA ALA A 5 -54.71 -46.39 10.03
C ALA A 5 -54.36 -45.05 9.36
N ASP A 6 -53.08 -44.69 9.37
CA ASP A 6 -52.51 -43.66 8.52
C ASP A 6 -52.75 -44.06 7.06
N GLU A 7 -53.71 -43.41 6.41
CA GLU A 7 -53.83 -43.44 4.96
C GLU A 7 -52.59 -42.77 4.37
N SER A 8 -51.70 -43.62 3.89
CA SER A 8 -50.54 -43.31 3.06
C SER A 8 -50.86 -42.20 2.03
N ILE A 9 -50.33 -41.00 2.26
CA ILE A 9 -50.21 -39.92 1.25
C ILE A 9 -49.13 -40.33 0.24
N ALA A 10 -49.36 -41.43 -0.45
CA ALA A 10 -48.50 -41.92 -1.53
C ALA A 10 -49.33 -42.13 -2.79
N ASP A 11 -50.29 -41.25 -3.09
CA ASP A 11 -51.02 -41.31 -4.36
C ASP A 11 -51.59 -39.94 -4.78
N VAL A 12 -50.75 -38.91 -4.89
CA VAL A 12 -51.01 -37.80 -5.84
C VAL A 12 -49.68 -37.22 -6.35
N ILE A 13 -48.91 -37.99 -7.10
CA ILE A 13 -47.85 -37.43 -7.96
C ILE A 13 -48.41 -37.41 -9.39
N PRO A 14 -48.64 -36.23 -10.00
CA PRO A 14 -49.00 -36.17 -11.41
C PRO A 14 -47.91 -36.85 -12.24
N LYS A 15 -48.26 -37.95 -12.91
CA LYS A 15 -47.43 -38.62 -13.91
C LYS A 15 -47.22 -37.66 -15.09
N GLY A 16 -46.19 -36.82 -15.02
CA GLY A 16 -45.94 -35.85 -16.08
C GLY A 16 -44.70 -34.97 -16.00
N ILE A 17 -43.87 -35.03 -14.95
CA ILE A 17 -42.69 -34.15 -14.86
C ILE A 17 -41.40 -34.96 -14.67
N LYS A 18 -40.88 -35.51 -15.78
CA LYS A 18 -39.50 -36.05 -15.89
C LYS A 18 -38.42 -35.00 -15.58
N ASP A 19 -38.80 -33.74 -15.43
CA ASP A 19 -37.88 -32.62 -15.21
C ASP A 19 -37.72 -32.19 -13.76
N ILE A 20 -38.43 -32.75 -12.77
CA ILE A 20 -38.21 -32.34 -11.35
C ILE A 20 -36.75 -32.58 -10.95
N TYR A 21 -36.17 -33.71 -11.35
CA TYR A 21 -34.75 -34.00 -11.11
C TYR A 21 -33.81 -33.06 -11.91
N LYS A 22 -34.20 -32.64 -13.11
CA LYS A 22 -33.43 -31.70 -13.96
C LYS A 22 -33.48 -30.28 -13.39
N ILE A 23 -34.64 -29.87 -12.87
CA ILE A 23 -34.88 -28.59 -12.19
C ILE A 23 -34.13 -28.58 -10.84
N LYS A 24 -34.26 -29.63 -10.02
CA LYS A 24 -33.48 -29.77 -8.77
C LYS A 24 -31.97 -29.73 -9.03
N ASN A 25 -31.49 -30.38 -10.08
CA ASN A 25 -30.07 -30.33 -10.46
C ASN A 25 -29.64 -28.98 -11.05
N SER A 26 -30.53 -28.23 -11.72
CA SER A 26 -30.24 -26.87 -12.19
C SER A 26 -30.21 -25.86 -11.04
N ILE A 27 -31.13 -25.96 -10.08
CA ILE A 27 -31.17 -25.14 -8.87
C ILE A 27 -29.97 -25.47 -7.97
N ARG A 28 -29.60 -26.76 -7.85
CA ARG A 28 -28.40 -27.20 -7.12
C ARG A 28 -27.09 -26.85 -7.83
N LYS A 29 -27.09 -26.65 -9.16
CA LYS A 29 -25.96 -26.08 -9.93
C LYS A 29 -25.83 -24.55 -9.79
N ASN A 30 -26.86 -23.87 -9.28
CA ASN A 30 -26.75 -22.47 -8.85
C ASN A 30 -26.15 -22.32 -7.45
N ASN A 31 -25.76 -23.41 -6.79
CA ASN A 31 -24.90 -23.33 -5.60
C ASN A 31 -23.50 -22.85 -6.01
N LYS A 32 -23.29 -21.54 -5.82
CA LYS A 32 -21.99 -20.86 -5.81
C LYS A 32 -21.11 -21.23 -7.01
N LYS A 33 -21.32 -20.56 -8.14
CA LYS A 33 -20.18 -20.20 -9.01
C LYS A 33 -19.24 -19.37 -8.14
N THR A 34 -18.33 -20.01 -7.42
CA THR A 34 -17.15 -19.37 -6.86
C THR A 34 -16.44 -18.76 -8.06
N LYS A 35 -16.63 -17.45 -8.25
CA LYS A 35 -16.03 -16.71 -9.36
C LYS A 35 -14.53 -16.96 -9.25
N LYS A 36 -13.98 -17.78 -10.17
CA LYS A 36 -12.57 -18.17 -10.15
C LYS A 36 -11.76 -16.88 -10.26
N MET A 37 -11.11 -16.48 -9.17
CA MET A 37 -10.34 -15.24 -9.11
C MET A 37 -9.25 -15.29 -10.17
N SER A 38 -9.15 -14.23 -10.97
CA SER A 38 -8.08 -14.14 -11.96
C SER A 38 -6.71 -14.05 -11.26
N TYR A 39 -5.64 -14.46 -11.94
CA TYR A 39 -4.30 -14.38 -11.37
C TYR A 39 -3.90 -12.93 -10.97
N LYS A 40 -4.36 -11.96 -11.75
CA LYS A 40 -4.18 -10.52 -11.49
C LYS A 40 -4.85 -10.09 -10.18
N GLU A 41 -6.10 -10.49 -9.98
CA GLU A 41 -6.82 -10.19 -8.73
C GLU A 41 -6.18 -10.93 -7.55
N TYR A 42 -5.76 -12.17 -7.75
CA TYR A 42 -5.08 -12.97 -6.73
C TYR A 42 -3.80 -12.29 -6.24
N ILE A 43 -2.93 -11.85 -7.15
CA ILE A 43 -1.65 -11.26 -6.75
C ILE A 43 -1.82 -9.87 -6.14
N ALA A 44 -2.73 -9.05 -6.67
CA ALA A 44 -3.09 -7.76 -6.07
C ALA A 44 -3.66 -7.96 -4.66
N SER A 45 -4.55 -8.94 -4.47
CA SER A 45 -5.11 -9.31 -3.18
C SER A 45 -4.02 -9.77 -2.20
N LYS A 46 -3.07 -10.61 -2.64
CA LYS A 46 -1.94 -11.04 -1.80
C LYS A 46 -1.07 -9.85 -1.35
N LEU A 47 -0.76 -8.91 -2.23
CA LEU A 47 0.01 -7.71 -1.86
C LEU A 47 -0.70 -6.87 -0.80
N VAL A 48 -2.02 -6.72 -0.88
CA VAL A 48 -2.79 -5.95 0.10
C VAL A 48 -2.98 -6.73 1.42
N THR A 49 -3.40 -7.98 1.35
CA THR A 49 -3.83 -8.75 2.53
C THR A 49 -2.67 -9.33 3.32
N VAL A 50 -1.67 -9.89 2.64
CA VAL A 50 -0.51 -10.56 3.25
C VAL A 50 0.62 -9.56 3.47
N HIS A 51 1.01 -8.83 2.43
CA HIS A 51 2.13 -7.90 2.50
C HIS A 51 1.74 -6.50 2.98
N LYS A 52 0.47 -6.28 3.35
CA LYS A 52 -0.04 -5.04 3.94
C LYS A 52 0.24 -3.78 3.10
N ILE A 53 0.29 -3.92 1.77
CA ILE A 53 0.40 -2.77 0.87
C ILE A 53 -0.94 -2.04 0.82
N GLU A 54 -0.88 -0.72 0.92
CA GLU A 54 -2.06 0.13 0.77
C GLU A 54 -2.66 0.02 -0.65
N LYS A 55 -3.99 -0.13 -0.72
CA LYS A 55 -4.73 -0.23 -2.00
C LYS A 55 -4.44 0.93 -2.97
N PRO A 56 -4.25 2.20 -2.54
CA PRO A 56 -3.87 3.28 -3.44
C PRO A 56 -2.56 3.03 -4.20
N LYS A 57 -1.58 2.36 -3.59
CA LYS A 57 -0.31 2.01 -4.25
C LYS A 57 -0.52 1.01 -5.39
N ILE A 58 -1.36 -0.01 -5.17
CA ILE A 58 -1.75 -0.97 -6.22
C ILE A 58 -2.49 -0.27 -7.37
N THR A 59 -3.39 0.65 -7.03
CA THR A 59 -4.13 1.46 -8.01
C THR A 59 -3.18 2.35 -8.82
N LYS A 60 -2.16 2.94 -8.18
CA LYS A 60 -1.16 3.75 -8.84
C LYS A 60 -0.33 2.94 -9.84
N ILE A 61 0.08 1.72 -9.48
CA ILE A 61 0.79 0.80 -10.38
C ILE A 61 -0.08 0.46 -11.59
N LEU A 62 -1.38 0.19 -11.39
CA LEU A 62 -2.32 -0.05 -12.48
C LEU A 62 -2.38 1.14 -13.45
N LYS A 63 -2.58 2.36 -12.92
CA LYS A 63 -2.70 3.58 -13.73
C LYS A 63 -1.47 3.89 -14.58
N ILE A 64 -0.27 3.57 -14.08
CA ILE A 64 0.98 3.85 -14.80
C ILE A 64 1.45 2.67 -15.67
N SER A 65 0.75 1.53 -15.68
CA SER A 65 1.12 0.38 -16.50
C SER A 65 0.63 0.55 -17.93
N ASN A 66 1.48 0.29 -18.92
CA ASN A 66 1.11 0.42 -20.33
C ASN A 66 0.05 -0.59 -20.79
N ASN A 67 0.06 -1.80 -20.23
CA ASN A 67 -0.92 -2.84 -20.52
C ASN A 67 -1.06 -3.82 -19.35
N GLU A 68 -2.02 -4.73 -19.43
CA GLU A 68 -2.30 -5.71 -18.38
C GLU A 68 -1.11 -6.64 -18.08
N LYS A 69 -0.34 -7.05 -19.09
CA LYS A 69 0.85 -7.90 -18.89
C LYS A 69 1.91 -7.16 -18.06
N THR A 70 2.17 -5.90 -18.39
CA THR A 70 3.09 -5.04 -17.64
C THR A 70 2.60 -4.82 -16.20
N TYR A 71 1.30 -4.62 -16.01
CA TYR A 71 0.71 -4.50 -14.67
C TYR A 71 0.94 -5.76 -13.83
N VAL A 72 0.57 -6.94 -14.35
CA VAL A 72 0.72 -8.21 -13.63
C VAL A 72 2.18 -8.49 -13.30
N ASN A 73 3.11 -8.22 -14.24
CA ASN A 73 4.53 -8.38 -13.98
C ASN A 73 5.05 -7.39 -12.91
N ALA A 74 4.58 -6.14 -12.93
CA ALA A 74 4.92 -5.18 -11.88
C ALA A 74 4.48 -5.68 -10.49
N LEU A 75 3.27 -6.25 -10.37
CA LEU A 75 2.81 -6.83 -9.10
C LEU A 75 3.68 -8.03 -8.65
N ARG A 76 4.09 -8.90 -9.58
CA ARG A 76 5.01 -10.02 -9.28
C ARG A 76 6.36 -9.52 -8.76
N ASN A 77 6.90 -8.49 -9.39
CA ASN A 77 8.19 -7.93 -9.01
C ASN A 77 8.14 -7.23 -7.66
N LEU A 78 7.07 -6.48 -7.39
CA LEU A 78 6.86 -5.86 -6.09
C LEU A 78 6.73 -6.92 -4.98
N LYS A 79 6.00 -8.01 -5.25
CA LYS A 79 5.90 -9.14 -4.31
C LYS A 79 7.28 -9.71 -4.01
N LEU A 80 8.07 -10.01 -5.05
CA LEU A 80 9.42 -10.55 -4.90
C LEU A 80 10.31 -9.62 -4.09
N ALA A 81 10.33 -8.32 -4.42
CA ALA A 81 11.12 -7.33 -3.70
C ALA A 81 10.75 -7.27 -2.21
N ILE A 82 9.46 -7.31 -1.89
CA ILE A 82 9.03 -7.34 -0.49
C ILE A 82 9.49 -8.63 0.18
N GLU A 83 9.30 -9.80 -0.44
CA GLU A 83 9.76 -11.07 0.12
C GLU A 83 11.28 -11.09 0.36
N THR A 84 12.07 -10.46 -0.51
CA THR A 84 13.53 -10.35 -0.38
C THR A 84 13.97 -9.34 0.69
N TYR A 85 13.31 -8.19 0.79
CA TYR A 85 13.84 -7.03 1.53
C TYR A 85 13.06 -6.67 2.81
N LYS A 86 11.89 -7.28 3.06
CA LYS A 86 11.03 -6.96 4.23
C LYS A 86 11.71 -7.12 5.59
N GLU A 87 12.68 -8.03 5.70
CA GLU A 87 13.41 -8.26 6.95
C GLU A 87 14.40 -7.13 7.27
N LYS A 88 14.79 -6.32 6.27
CA LYS A 88 15.79 -5.25 6.42
C LYS A 88 15.19 -3.85 6.28
N TYR A 89 14.08 -3.71 5.59
CA TYR A 89 13.51 -2.41 5.23
C TYR A 89 12.00 -2.38 5.40
N LYS A 90 11.45 -1.20 5.69
CA LYS A 90 10.01 -0.99 5.79
C LYS A 90 9.36 -1.26 4.43
N ILE A 91 8.23 -1.98 4.45
CA ILE A 91 7.43 -2.27 3.25
C ILE A 91 7.03 -0.98 2.53
N GLU A 92 6.78 0.09 3.29
CA GLU A 92 6.50 1.41 2.73
C GLU A 92 7.64 1.94 1.87
N ASP A 93 8.88 1.90 2.35
CA ASP A 93 10.05 2.37 1.62
C ASP A 93 10.30 1.53 0.36
N ILE A 94 10.17 0.20 0.48
CA ILE A 94 10.29 -0.74 -0.65
C ILE A 94 9.25 -0.40 -1.73
N SER A 95 7.98 -0.29 -1.33
CA SER A 95 6.88 -0.02 -2.27
C SER A 95 6.97 1.38 -2.90
N ASN A 96 7.41 2.39 -2.16
CA ASN A 96 7.61 3.74 -2.68
C ASN A 96 8.75 3.79 -3.71
N HIS A 97 9.88 3.15 -3.41
CA HIS A 97 11.01 3.06 -4.34
C HIS A 97 10.62 2.30 -5.61
N PHE A 98 9.94 1.15 -5.47
CA PHE A 98 9.45 0.38 -6.61
C PHE A 98 8.59 1.22 -7.55
N ILE A 99 7.59 1.94 -7.01
CA ILE A 99 6.68 2.76 -7.83
C ILE A 99 7.43 3.88 -8.55
N LYS A 100 8.45 4.47 -7.91
CA LYS A 100 9.30 5.50 -8.51
C LYS A 100 10.07 4.95 -9.71
N GLU A 101 10.80 3.84 -9.53
CA GLU A 101 11.55 3.21 -10.62
C GLU A 101 10.62 2.78 -11.74
N PHE A 102 9.50 2.12 -11.39
CA PHE A 102 8.52 1.63 -12.35
C PHE A 102 7.93 2.76 -13.21
N LYS A 103 7.50 3.87 -12.59
CA LYS A 103 7.01 5.05 -13.32
C LYS A 103 8.05 5.59 -14.31
N ASN A 104 9.30 5.66 -13.89
CA ASN A 104 10.36 6.37 -14.63
C ASN A 104 10.87 5.58 -15.85
N LYS A 105 11.18 4.29 -15.69
CA LYS A 105 11.94 3.53 -16.72
C LYS A 105 11.22 2.26 -17.21
N TYR A 106 10.25 1.73 -16.49
CA TYR A 106 9.76 0.36 -16.72
C TYR A 106 8.25 0.21 -16.94
N SER A 107 7.48 1.30 -16.86
CA SER A 107 6.03 1.33 -17.13
C SER A 107 5.63 0.79 -18.50
N LYS A 108 6.54 0.83 -19.47
CA LYS A 108 6.37 0.31 -20.84
C LYS A 108 7.07 -1.04 -21.08
N LYS A 109 7.80 -1.58 -20.10
CA LYS A 109 8.57 -2.81 -20.23
C LYS A 109 7.81 -3.98 -19.60
N ILE A 110 7.66 -5.07 -20.35
CA ILE A 110 7.02 -6.31 -19.83
C ILE A 110 7.97 -7.02 -18.86
N TRP A 111 9.27 -6.99 -19.17
CA TRP A 111 10.31 -7.60 -18.36
C TRP A 111 11.00 -6.52 -17.54
N MET A 112 10.86 -6.63 -16.23
CA MET A 112 11.56 -5.84 -15.23
C MET A 112 11.88 -6.82 -14.10
N MET A 113 13.01 -6.66 -13.41
CA MET A 113 13.21 -7.20 -12.05
C MET A 113 13.04 -8.70 -11.84
N ASN A 114 13.16 -9.53 -12.88
CA ASN A 114 13.08 -10.98 -12.67
C ASN A 114 14.49 -11.52 -12.38
N GLY A 115 14.79 -11.73 -11.09
CA GLY A 115 16.03 -12.36 -10.62
C GLY A 115 16.31 -13.76 -11.19
N LYS A 116 15.35 -14.38 -11.89
CA LYS A 116 15.42 -15.75 -12.40
C LYS A 116 15.48 -15.84 -13.93
N THR A 117 15.84 -14.77 -14.65
CA THR A 117 15.95 -14.81 -16.12
C THR A 117 17.26 -14.23 -16.60
N ASP A 118 17.83 -14.83 -17.64
CA ASP A 118 19.10 -14.42 -18.29
C ASP A 118 18.98 -13.14 -19.14
N LYS A 119 17.79 -12.55 -19.24
CA LYS A 119 17.59 -11.25 -19.88
C LYS A 119 18.15 -10.14 -19.00
N VAL A 120 18.51 -9.00 -19.61
CA VAL A 120 18.96 -7.79 -18.90
C VAL A 120 18.01 -7.49 -17.74
N ASN A 121 18.50 -7.74 -16.53
CA ASN A 121 17.73 -7.68 -15.30
C ASN A 121 18.32 -6.61 -14.38
N ASP A 122 17.70 -5.45 -14.40
CA ASP A 122 18.10 -4.32 -13.54
C ASP A 122 17.77 -4.56 -12.05
N PHE A 123 17.38 -5.76 -11.61
CA PHE A 123 17.02 -6.04 -10.21
C PHE A 123 18.11 -5.63 -9.23
N ASN A 124 19.35 -6.10 -9.45
CA ASN A 124 20.48 -5.77 -8.58
C ASN A 124 20.79 -4.28 -8.64
N GLU A 125 20.77 -3.67 -9.82
CA GLU A 125 21.00 -2.23 -9.97
C GLU A 125 19.94 -1.41 -9.21
N ILE A 126 18.67 -1.79 -9.30
CA ILE A 126 17.56 -1.11 -8.62
C ILE A 126 17.67 -1.25 -7.11
N TRP A 127 17.91 -2.46 -6.60
CA TRP A 127 17.80 -2.75 -5.17
C TRP A 127 19.13 -2.68 -4.41
N GLU A 128 20.21 -3.19 -4.98
CA GLU A 128 21.52 -3.21 -4.33
C GLU A 128 22.28 -1.89 -4.53
N THR A 129 21.96 -1.12 -5.56
CA THR A 129 22.58 0.20 -5.80
C THR A 129 21.62 1.35 -5.52
N ARG A 130 20.59 1.55 -6.35
CA ARG A 130 19.76 2.77 -6.29
C ARG A 130 18.93 2.85 -5.01
N PHE A 131 18.33 1.75 -4.57
CA PHE A 131 17.51 1.71 -3.35
C PHE A 131 18.35 1.94 -2.10
N LYS A 132 19.44 1.19 -1.92
CA LYS A 132 20.35 1.37 -0.77
C LYS A 132 20.89 2.80 -0.69
N LYS A 133 21.30 3.38 -1.82
CA LYS A 133 21.71 4.79 -1.90
C LYS A 133 20.57 5.75 -1.51
N ALA A 134 19.34 5.49 -1.96
CA ALA A 134 18.19 6.31 -1.61
C ALA A 134 17.86 6.27 -0.11
N ILE A 135 17.94 5.10 0.52
CA ILE A 135 17.73 4.93 1.96
C ILE A 135 18.82 5.62 2.77
N LEU A 136 20.10 5.45 2.40
CA LEU A 136 21.21 6.13 3.08
C LEU A 136 21.10 7.65 2.98
N ASN A 137 20.72 8.17 1.80
CA ASN A 137 20.51 9.60 1.63
C ASN A 137 19.31 10.12 2.44
N LYS A 138 18.26 9.30 2.63
CA LYS A 138 17.11 9.65 3.46
C LYS A 138 17.52 9.77 4.93
N SER A 139 18.29 8.81 5.45
CA SER A 139 18.76 8.86 6.84
C SER A 139 19.68 10.06 7.10
N LEU A 140 20.57 10.40 6.15
CA LEU A 140 21.43 11.58 6.27
C LEU A 140 20.63 12.89 6.27
N LYS A 141 19.59 12.99 5.45
CA LYS A 141 18.72 14.18 5.45
C LYS A 141 17.94 14.31 6.76
N GLU A 142 17.47 13.21 7.32
CA GLU A 142 16.78 13.20 8.61
C GLU A 142 17.72 13.60 9.75
N SER A 143 18.98 13.14 9.75
CA SER A 143 19.96 13.56 10.76
C SER A 143 20.26 15.05 10.69
N HIS A 144 20.53 15.59 9.49
CA HIS A 144 20.77 17.03 9.31
C HIS A 144 19.56 17.89 9.68
N HIS A 145 18.34 17.43 9.36
CA HIS A 145 17.12 18.14 9.76
C HIS A 145 16.93 18.15 11.27
N ASN A 146 17.22 17.04 11.95
CA ASN A 146 17.13 16.95 13.41
C ASN A 146 18.18 17.82 14.11
N GLU A 147 19.39 17.89 13.56
CA GLU A 147 20.46 18.80 14.00
C GLU A 147 20.03 20.26 13.85
N TYR A 148 19.55 20.65 12.67
CA TYR A 148 19.01 21.99 12.43
C TYR A 148 17.86 22.37 13.38
N LEU A 149 16.94 21.44 13.68
CA LEU A 149 15.87 21.70 14.65
C LEU A 149 16.37 21.81 16.09
N LYS A 150 17.39 21.04 16.47
CA LYS A 150 18.06 21.19 17.78
C LYS A 150 18.75 22.54 17.89
N ASP A 151 19.48 22.93 16.86
CA ASP A 151 20.16 24.23 16.81
C ASP A 151 19.16 25.38 16.86
N LYS A 152 18.05 25.30 16.12
CA LYS A 152 16.98 26.30 16.18
C LYS A 152 16.32 26.36 17.56
N LYS A 153 16.07 25.22 18.21
CA LYS A 153 15.54 25.18 19.59
C LYS A 153 16.54 25.80 20.58
N ASN A 154 17.83 25.51 20.43
CA ASN A 154 18.89 26.12 21.23
C ASN A 154 18.94 27.65 21.01
N ILE A 155 18.90 28.12 19.76
CA ILE A 155 18.85 29.54 19.41
C ILE A 155 17.62 30.22 20.03
N THR A 156 16.43 29.62 19.95
CA THR A 156 15.23 30.18 20.62
C THR A 156 15.32 30.18 22.15
N ASN A 157 16.17 29.34 22.74
CA ASN A 157 16.38 29.30 24.19
C ASN A 157 17.41 30.35 24.65
N TYR A 158 18.30 30.79 23.75
CA TYR A 158 19.24 31.90 23.96
C TYR A 158 18.67 33.26 23.55
N ASP A 159 17.37 33.35 23.23
CA ASP A 159 16.72 34.59 22.85
C ASP A 159 16.61 35.49 24.10
N LYS A 160 17.69 36.24 24.34
CA LYS A 160 17.81 37.24 25.38
C LYS A 160 16.67 38.23 25.23
N ARG A 161 15.61 38.08 26.03
CA ARG A 161 14.47 38.99 26.00
C ARG A 161 14.95 40.40 26.32
N ILE A 162 15.02 41.25 25.31
CA ILE A 162 15.27 42.67 25.49
C ILE A 162 14.02 43.27 26.14
N ARG A 163 14.10 43.63 27.41
CA ARG A 163 13.06 44.42 28.08
C ARG A 163 13.42 45.89 27.94
N VAL A 164 12.58 46.61 27.20
CA VAL A 164 12.63 48.06 27.06
C VAL A 164 11.60 48.66 28.03
N ILE A 165 12.07 49.47 28.96
CA ILE A 165 11.25 50.19 29.93
C ILE A 165 11.08 51.63 29.44
N PHE A 166 9.86 52.15 29.52
CA PHE A 166 9.51 53.50 29.06
C PHE A 166 9.01 54.31 30.24
N ASP A 167 9.45 55.56 30.31
CA ASP A 167 8.94 56.54 31.27
C ASP A 167 8.12 57.60 30.52
N ASN A 168 7.02 58.03 31.13
CA ASN A 168 6.14 59.06 30.58
C ASN A 168 6.58 60.42 31.10
N HIS A 169 7.07 61.29 30.23
CA HIS A 169 7.28 62.70 30.55
C HIS A 169 6.50 63.58 29.58
N LYS A 170 5.59 64.41 30.11
CA LYS A 170 4.77 65.37 29.34
C LYS A 170 4.04 64.75 28.14
N GLY A 171 3.48 63.55 28.33
CA GLY A 171 2.66 62.89 27.30
C GLY A 171 3.44 62.15 26.20
N LEU A 172 4.77 62.18 26.21
CA LEU A 172 5.61 61.43 25.26
C LEU A 172 6.32 60.27 25.98
N LYS A 173 6.18 59.05 25.44
CA LYS A 173 6.90 57.86 25.93
C LYS A 173 8.36 57.95 25.48
N LYS A 174 9.29 58.08 26.43
CA LYS A 174 10.73 58.02 26.15
C LYS A 174 11.30 56.73 26.74
N ILE A 175 12.17 56.06 25.99
CA ILE A 175 12.88 54.87 26.49
C ILE A 175 13.78 55.31 27.64
N SER A 176 13.58 54.74 28.83
CA SER A 176 14.36 55.06 30.02
C SER A 176 15.46 54.05 30.28
N LYS A 177 15.24 52.77 29.94
CA LYS A 177 16.25 51.73 30.12
C LYS A 177 16.03 50.53 29.20
N ILE A 178 17.13 49.98 28.70
CA ILE A 178 17.14 48.72 27.97
C ILE A 178 17.96 47.71 28.77
N LYS A 179 17.37 46.55 29.07
CA LYS A 179 18.09 45.43 29.69
C LYS A 179 18.07 44.22 28.77
N ILE A 180 19.20 43.57 28.69
CA ILE A 180 19.43 42.33 27.96
C ILE A 180 19.77 41.28 29.03
N ASN A 181 18.97 40.21 29.15
CA ASN A 181 19.29 39.06 30.00
C ASN A 181 20.11 38.05 29.19
#